data_AF-A0A817VBI9-F1
#
_entry.id   AF-A0A817VBI9-F1
#
_cell.length_a   1.000
_cell.length_b   1.000
_cell.length_c   1.000
_cell.angle_alpha   90.00
_cell.angle_beta   90.00
_cell.angle_gamma   90.00
#
_symmetry.space_group_name_H-M   'P 1'
#
loop_
_entity.id
_entity.type
_entity.pdbx_description
1 polymer ?
#
loop_
_entity_poly.entity_id
_entity_poly.type
_entity_poly.pdbx_seq_one_letter_code
_entity_poly.pdbx_strand_id
1 'polypeptide(L)'
;MNNNNNNNNNNNNDNTEELIRYLLQYGISDRMIAIVEKQHICDEDLQMMDRDDVEHLFKNEYGFTFRDRKQFWNILQKIQSNQNSKTKHGRILDSSAILEHIYEFTAEDLDNNDLKERQSITSLSSNINRQSTVISLFDNKTLNDDSNNSNSSSYISELSLSSDYVFTYPSILPCFSAKIKEALTTNTIHRQWATFINELARWVMSIKPCLREQHEYQAIGQTLYEKYPCIGTTGPKPWSFLCRGLSQRIRTERWQRRKTFTGRKRKESDMKNNDGIYDNM
;
A
#
# COMPACT_ATOMS: atom_id res chain seq x y z
N MET A 1 -16.21 -34.62 -25.57
CA MET A 1 -14.92 -34.34 -24.88
C MET A 1 -15.12 -33.12 -24.00
N ASN A 2 -15.68 -33.34 -22.80
CA ASN A 2 -15.83 -32.31 -21.78
C ASN A 2 -15.40 -32.96 -20.47
N ASN A 3 -14.35 -32.44 -19.85
CA ASN A 3 -14.15 -32.35 -18.40
C ASN A 3 -12.67 -32.10 -18.10
N ASN A 4 -12.38 -30.95 -17.51
CA ASN A 4 -11.84 -30.86 -16.14
C ASN A 4 -11.28 -29.45 -15.92
N ASN A 5 -12.00 -28.62 -15.16
CA ASN A 5 -11.48 -27.36 -14.65
C ASN A 5 -12.16 -27.00 -13.31
N ASN A 6 -11.95 -27.80 -12.27
CA ASN A 6 -12.59 -27.58 -10.96
C ASN A 6 -11.68 -27.73 -9.73
N ASN A 7 -10.36 -27.53 -9.85
CA ASN A 7 -9.41 -27.81 -8.74
C ASN A 7 -8.69 -26.60 -8.11
N ASN A 8 -9.11 -25.35 -8.35
CA ASN A 8 -8.38 -24.17 -7.84
C ASN A 8 -8.93 -23.49 -6.58
N ASN A 9 -9.98 -24.01 -5.92
CA ASN A 9 -10.59 -23.31 -4.77
C ASN A 9 -10.16 -23.80 -3.37
N ASN A 10 -9.45 -24.93 -3.22
CA ASN A 10 -9.13 -25.45 -1.88
C ASN A 10 -7.94 -24.76 -1.18
N ASN A 11 -6.97 -24.21 -1.91
CA ASN A 11 -5.75 -23.68 -1.29
C ASN A 11 -5.93 -22.37 -0.50
N ASN A 12 -7.02 -21.62 -0.71
CA ASN A 12 -7.21 -20.32 -0.05
C ASN A 12 -7.78 -20.43 1.38
N ASN A 13 -8.45 -21.54 1.70
CA ASN A 13 -9.04 -21.73 3.03
C ASN A 13 -7.97 -22.08 4.07
N ASP A 14 -6.98 -22.91 3.70
CA ASP A 14 -5.91 -23.35 4.60
C ASP A 14 -5.07 -22.17 5.12
N ASN A 15 -4.74 -21.20 4.25
CA ASN A 15 -3.99 -20.01 4.65
C ASN A 15 -4.77 -19.11 5.62
N THR A 16 -6.11 -19.10 5.53
CA THR A 16 -6.95 -18.26 6.39
C THR A 16 -7.03 -18.85 7.80
N GLU A 17 -7.17 -20.17 7.92
CA GLU A 17 -7.18 -20.84 9.23
C GLU A 17 -5.86 -20.69 9.99
N GLU A 18 -4.72 -20.81 9.29
CA GLU A 18 -3.41 -20.63 9.92
C GLU A 18 -3.24 -19.21 10.48
N LEU A 19 -3.67 -18.21 9.70
CA LEU A 19 -3.68 -16.82 10.14
C LEU A 19 -4.56 -16.61 11.38
N ILE A 20 -5.76 -17.19 11.41
CA ILE A 20 -6.67 -17.09 12.57
C ILE A 20 -6.02 -17.69 13.82
N ARG A 21 -5.43 -18.90 13.69
CA ARG A 21 -4.72 -19.54 14.79
C ARG A 21 -3.59 -18.66 15.30
N TYR A 22 -2.86 -18.01 14.40
CA TYR A 22 -1.81 -17.07 14.76
C TYR A 22 -2.39 -15.86 15.53
N LEU A 23 -3.46 -15.24 15.05
CA LEU A 23 -4.09 -14.10 15.75
C LEU A 23 -4.58 -14.49 17.15
N LEU A 24 -5.18 -15.68 17.30
CA LEU A 24 -5.59 -16.23 18.61
C LEU A 24 -4.40 -16.41 19.55
N GLN A 25 -3.29 -16.96 19.06
CA GLN A 25 -2.08 -17.17 19.85
C GLN A 25 -1.52 -15.86 20.43
N TYR A 26 -1.71 -14.74 19.73
CA TYR A 26 -1.29 -13.41 20.19
C TYR A 26 -2.34 -12.69 21.05
N GLY A 27 -3.43 -13.38 21.43
CA GLY A 27 -4.47 -12.85 22.31
C GLY A 27 -5.40 -11.85 21.63
N ILE A 28 -5.56 -11.92 20.30
CA ILE A 28 -6.65 -11.22 19.62
C ILE A 28 -7.96 -11.90 19.98
N SER A 29 -8.95 -11.11 20.40
CA SER A 29 -10.26 -11.66 20.75
C SER A 29 -10.97 -12.31 19.56
N ASP A 30 -11.72 -13.37 19.81
CA ASP A 30 -12.55 -14.08 18.81
C ASP A 30 -13.45 -13.12 18.03
N ARG A 31 -13.91 -12.07 18.70
CA ARG A 31 -14.79 -11.05 18.12
C ARG A 31 -14.09 -10.19 17.06
N MET A 32 -12.80 -9.90 17.23
CA MET A 32 -12.00 -9.20 16.22
C MET A 32 -11.68 -10.14 15.05
N ILE A 33 -11.38 -11.41 15.36
CA ILE A 33 -11.14 -12.44 14.34
C ILE A 33 -12.38 -12.64 13.46
N ALA A 34 -13.56 -12.69 14.06
CA ALA A 34 -14.81 -12.79 13.31
C ALA A 34 -15.00 -11.63 12.31
N ILE A 35 -14.47 -10.43 12.59
CA ILE A 35 -14.47 -9.31 11.63
C ILE A 35 -13.46 -9.54 10.51
N VAL A 36 -12.25 -9.99 10.85
CA VAL A 36 -11.21 -10.34 9.86
C VAL A 36 -11.74 -11.39 8.88
N GLU A 37 -12.38 -12.44 9.41
CA GLU A 37 -13.05 -13.49 8.63
C GLU A 37 -14.22 -12.95 7.80
N LYS A 38 -15.13 -12.20 8.42
CA LYS A 38 -16.31 -11.60 7.77
C LYS A 38 -15.94 -10.65 6.63
N GLN A 39 -14.78 -10.00 6.72
CA GLN A 39 -14.24 -9.11 5.69
C GLN A 39 -13.30 -9.83 4.72
N HIS A 40 -13.10 -11.15 4.89
CA HIS A 40 -12.22 -11.99 4.09
C HIS A 40 -10.81 -11.41 3.95
N ILE A 41 -10.26 -10.90 5.05
CA ILE A 41 -8.91 -10.32 5.06
C ILE A 41 -7.91 -11.48 5.08
N CYS A 42 -7.10 -11.59 4.02
CA CYS A 42 -6.03 -12.59 3.94
C CYS A 42 -4.74 -12.12 4.63
N ASP A 43 -3.73 -12.99 4.71
CA ASP A 43 -2.44 -12.64 5.30
C ASP A 43 -1.78 -11.49 4.54
N GLU A 44 -1.83 -11.50 3.20
CA GLU A 44 -1.31 -10.40 2.38
C GLU A 44 -2.00 -9.07 2.70
N ASP A 45 -3.31 -9.08 2.94
CA ASP A 45 -4.06 -7.89 3.32
C ASP A 45 -3.64 -7.38 4.71
N LEU A 46 -3.50 -8.27 5.71
CA LEU A 46 -3.04 -7.89 7.05
C LEU A 46 -1.62 -7.35 7.04
N GLN A 47 -0.75 -7.94 6.22
CA GLN A 47 0.57 -7.39 5.99
C GLN A 47 0.47 -5.99 5.40
N MET A 48 -0.49 -5.72 4.50
CA MET A 48 -0.69 -4.42 3.85
C MET A 48 -1.44 -3.37 4.68
N MET A 49 -2.08 -3.76 5.77
CA MET A 49 -2.84 -2.84 6.61
C MET A 49 -1.92 -1.83 7.30
N ASP A 50 -2.33 -0.57 7.25
CA ASP A 50 -1.77 0.47 8.11
C ASP A 50 -2.70 0.80 9.30
N ARG A 51 -2.28 1.74 10.14
CA ARG A 51 -3.05 2.15 11.32
C ARG A 51 -4.44 2.67 10.95
N ASP A 52 -4.56 3.40 9.85
CA ASP A 52 -5.83 3.95 9.40
C ASP A 52 -6.75 2.84 8.87
N ASP A 53 -6.19 1.84 8.18
CA ASP A 53 -6.92 0.65 7.74
C ASP A 53 -7.51 -0.12 8.94
N VAL A 54 -6.73 -0.31 10.01
CA VAL A 54 -7.21 -0.94 11.26
C VAL A 54 -8.32 -0.10 11.87
N GLU A 55 -8.15 1.22 11.90
CA GLU A 55 -9.18 2.10 12.42
C GLU A 55 -10.49 1.96 11.63
N HIS A 56 -10.41 1.96 10.29
CA HIS A 56 -11.57 1.80 9.41
C HIS A 56 -12.20 0.41 9.49
N LEU A 57 -11.39 -0.64 9.68
CA LEU A 57 -11.87 -2.02 9.81
C LEU A 57 -12.84 -2.15 10.99
N PHE A 58 -12.54 -1.50 12.10
CA PHE A 58 -13.32 -1.60 13.33
C PHE A 58 -14.22 -0.37 13.61
N LYS A 59 -14.16 0.69 12.79
CA LYS A 59 -14.88 1.96 13.03
C LYS A 59 -16.40 1.82 13.11
N ASN A 60 -16.96 0.88 12.33
CA ASN A 60 -18.40 0.71 12.18
C ASN A 60 -18.96 -0.49 12.97
N GLU A 61 -18.11 -1.22 13.68
CA GLU A 61 -18.52 -2.39 14.44
C GLU A 61 -18.68 -1.97 15.90
N TYR A 62 -19.91 -2.05 16.41
CA TYR A 62 -20.23 -1.60 17.77
C TYR A 62 -19.35 -2.32 18.81
N GLY A 63 -18.87 -1.60 19.82
CA GLY A 63 -18.21 -2.22 20.97
C GLY A 63 -16.75 -2.63 20.77
N PHE A 64 -16.05 -2.10 19.75
CA PHE A 64 -14.58 -2.09 19.75
C PHE A 64 -14.05 -0.75 20.25
N THR A 65 -13.27 -0.81 21.31
CA THR A 65 -12.64 0.36 21.93
C THR A 65 -11.38 0.76 21.19
N PHE A 66 -10.84 1.94 21.50
CA PHE A 66 -9.52 2.34 21.03
C PHE A 66 -8.42 1.36 21.47
N ARG A 67 -8.56 0.78 22.68
CA ARG A 67 -7.62 -0.20 23.23
C ARG A 67 -7.54 -1.45 22.35
N ASP A 68 -8.69 -1.96 21.93
CA ASP A 68 -8.77 -3.16 21.07
C ASP A 68 -8.07 -2.91 19.72
N ARG A 69 -8.37 -1.77 19.08
CA ARG A 69 -7.72 -1.38 17.81
C ARG A 69 -6.21 -1.22 17.95
N LYS A 70 -5.74 -0.61 19.06
CA LYS A 70 -4.31 -0.45 19.35
C LYS A 70 -3.64 -1.80 19.58
N GLN A 71 -4.28 -2.71 20.31
CA GLN A 71 -3.78 -4.06 20.54
C GLN A 71 -3.65 -4.83 19.22
N PHE A 72 -4.67 -4.80 18.37
CA PHE A 72 -4.64 -5.42 17.05
C PHE A 72 -3.51 -4.87 16.18
N TRP A 73 -3.36 -3.54 16.13
CA TRP A 73 -2.27 -2.91 15.40
C TRP A 73 -0.89 -3.34 15.91
N ASN A 74 -0.67 -3.39 17.23
CA ASN A 74 0.61 -3.81 17.79
C ASN A 74 0.95 -5.26 17.43
N ILE A 75 -0.05 -6.14 17.41
CA ILE A 75 0.13 -7.55 17.02
C ILE A 75 0.44 -7.67 15.54
N LEU A 76 -0.22 -6.88 14.67
CA LEU A 76 0.14 -6.80 13.26
C LEU A 76 1.58 -6.35 13.04
N GLN A 77 2.05 -5.34 13.77
CA GLN A 77 3.44 -4.90 13.67
C GLN A 77 4.44 -6.00 14.08
N LYS A 78 4.11 -6.81 15.10
CA LYS A 78 4.92 -7.97 15.51
C LYS A 78 4.97 -9.03 14.41
N ILE A 79 3.82 -9.36 13.80
CA ILE A 79 3.73 -10.30 12.66
C ILE A 79 4.63 -9.82 11.52
N GLN A 80 4.47 -8.56 11.10
CA GLN A 80 5.24 -7.98 9.99
C GLN A 80 6.75 -7.98 10.27
N SER A 81 7.15 -7.71 11.52
CA SER A 81 8.55 -7.71 11.93
C SER A 81 9.16 -9.12 11.91
N ASN A 82 8.40 -10.14 12.31
CA ASN A 82 8.82 -11.55 12.31
C ASN A 82 8.93 -12.14 10.90
N GLN A 83 8.11 -11.70 9.95
CA GLN A 83 8.23 -12.14 8.55
C GLN A 83 9.48 -11.55 7.87
N ASN A 84 9.82 -10.30 8.21
CA ASN A 84 11.02 -9.63 7.67
C ASN A 84 12.34 -10.23 8.19
N SER A 85 12.34 -10.90 9.34
CA SER A 85 13.53 -11.60 9.86
C SER A 85 13.72 -12.97 9.21
N LYS A 86 12.63 -13.70 8.92
CA LYS A 86 12.68 -15.00 8.20
C LYS A 86 13.22 -14.88 6.78
N THR A 87 12.91 -13.79 6.07
CA THR A 87 13.40 -13.56 4.71
C THR A 87 14.87 -13.12 4.65
N LYS A 88 15.43 -12.56 5.74
CA LYS A 88 16.84 -12.13 5.80
C LYS A 88 17.80 -13.22 6.29
N HIS A 89 17.33 -14.15 7.11
CA HIS A 89 18.15 -15.25 7.62
C HIS A 89 17.39 -16.56 7.43
N GLY A 90 17.76 -17.32 6.39
CA GLY A 90 17.29 -18.70 6.16
C GLY A 90 17.75 -19.68 7.25
N ARG A 91 17.44 -19.40 8.50
CA ARG A 91 17.52 -20.31 9.64
C ARG A 91 16.29 -20.10 10.51
N ILE A 92 15.54 -21.19 10.66
CA ILE A 92 14.38 -21.32 11.53
C ILE A 92 14.84 -20.96 12.96
N LEU A 93 14.41 -19.81 13.47
CA LEU A 93 14.59 -19.45 14.87
C LEU A 93 13.41 -20.00 15.66
N ASP A 94 13.75 -20.74 16.70
CA ASP A 94 12.88 -21.48 17.59
C ASP A 94 11.89 -20.55 18.33
N SER A 95 10.62 -20.92 18.32
CA SER A 95 9.50 -20.07 18.81
C SER A 95 9.49 -19.92 20.33
N SER A 96 10.33 -20.68 21.05
CA SER A 96 10.39 -20.71 22.51
C SER A 96 11.03 -19.47 23.15
N ALA A 97 11.91 -18.75 22.46
CA ALA A 97 12.68 -17.65 23.07
C ALA A 97 11.93 -16.31 23.18
N ILE A 98 10.74 -16.20 22.56
CA ILE A 98 10.02 -14.91 22.42
C ILE A 98 8.92 -14.76 23.50
N LEU A 99 8.51 -15.86 24.14
CA LEU A 99 7.46 -15.86 25.16
C LEU A 99 7.86 -15.17 26.48
N GLU A 100 9.16 -15.06 26.79
CA GLU A 100 9.63 -14.40 28.03
C GLU A 100 9.47 -12.87 28.03
N HIS A 101 9.39 -12.21 26.88
CA HIS A 101 9.20 -10.75 26.82
C HIS A 101 7.73 -10.30 26.90
N ILE A 102 6.78 -11.23 27.07
CA ILE A 102 5.34 -10.92 27.02
C ILE A 102 4.77 -10.54 28.39
N TYR A 103 5.41 -10.90 29.50
CA TYR A 103 4.85 -10.70 30.84
C TYR A 103 5.18 -9.36 31.51
N GLU A 104 6.04 -8.52 30.93
CA GLU A 104 6.56 -7.33 31.61
C GLU A 104 5.90 -6.00 31.21
N PHE A 105 4.97 -5.99 30.23
CA PHE A 105 4.46 -4.73 29.65
C PHE A 105 3.01 -4.34 30.05
N THR A 106 2.34 -5.09 30.93
CA THR A 106 0.94 -4.80 31.29
C THR A 106 0.74 -4.14 32.66
N ALA A 107 1.79 -3.72 33.36
CA ALA A 107 1.67 -3.25 34.74
C ALA A 107 1.91 -1.74 34.98
N GLU A 108 2.46 -0.95 34.06
CA GLU A 108 2.99 0.38 34.46
C GLU A 108 2.28 1.65 33.94
N ASP A 109 1.28 1.59 33.05
CA ASP A 109 0.67 2.82 32.50
C ASP A 109 -0.81 3.01 32.90
N LEU A 110 -1.09 2.90 34.20
CA LEU A 110 -2.30 3.43 34.83
C LEU A 110 -1.91 4.33 36.00
N ASP A 111 -1.41 5.52 35.68
CA ASP A 111 -1.67 6.77 36.41
C ASP A 111 -0.76 7.87 35.86
N ASN A 112 -1.32 8.81 35.09
CA ASN A 112 -1.21 10.25 35.36
C ASN A 112 -1.81 11.08 34.23
N ASN A 113 -2.84 11.81 34.62
CA ASN A 113 -3.48 12.88 33.89
C ASN A 113 -2.66 14.18 34.04
N ASP A 114 -2.62 14.94 32.95
CA ASP A 114 -2.79 16.39 32.88
C ASP A 114 -1.67 17.37 33.32
N LEU A 115 -1.61 18.48 32.56
CA LEU A 115 -0.83 19.73 32.73
C LEU A 115 0.72 19.69 32.69
N LYS A 116 1.30 20.19 31.58
CA LYS A 116 1.95 21.53 31.57
C LYS A 116 2.51 21.97 30.19
N GLU A 117 1.99 23.11 29.77
CA GLU A 117 2.64 24.28 29.15
C GLU A 117 4.06 24.23 28.56
N ARG A 118 4.14 24.72 27.31
CA ARG A 118 5.03 25.76 26.75
C ARG A 118 6.49 25.83 27.25
N GLN A 119 7.46 25.75 26.32
CA GLN A 119 8.18 26.92 25.76
C GLN A 119 9.44 26.53 24.93
N SER A 120 9.63 27.27 23.84
CA SER A 120 10.91 27.80 23.31
C SER A 120 11.94 26.89 22.60
N ILE A 121 11.89 26.97 21.26
CA ILE A 121 12.96 27.39 20.32
C ILE A 121 14.41 27.32 20.85
N THR A 122 15.24 26.48 20.21
CA THR A 122 16.59 26.89 19.80
C THR A 122 17.09 26.07 18.62
N SER A 123 17.52 26.79 17.59
CA SER A 123 18.13 26.36 16.34
C SER A 123 19.57 25.90 16.53
N LEU A 124 19.96 24.77 15.92
CA LEU A 124 21.36 24.55 15.53
C LEU A 124 21.43 23.92 14.14
N SER A 125 22.02 24.70 13.25
CA SER A 125 22.49 24.39 11.91
C SER A 125 23.74 23.50 11.93
N SER A 126 23.76 22.47 11.09
CA SER A 126 25.02 21.83 10.66
C SER A 126 25.03 21.62 9.15
N ASN A 127 26.01 22.30 8.55
CA ASN A 127 26.50 22.14 7.19
C ASN A 127 26.88 20.68 6.93
N ILE A 128 26.31 20.06 5.89
CA ILE A 128 26.92 18.89 5.25
C ILE A 128 26.97 19.14 3.74
N ASN A 129 28.16 19.60 3.36
CA ASN A 129 28.70 19.64 2.02
C ASN A 129 28.78 18.21 1.46
N ARG A 130 28.04 17.89 0.38
CA ARG A 130 28.27 16.67 -0.40
C ARG A 130 28.19 16.96 -1.89
N GLN A 131 29.22 16.46 -2.56
CA GLN A 131 29.65 16.79 -3.91
C GLN A 131 28.71 16.24 -4.97
N SER A 132 28.53 17.07 -6.01
CA SER A 132 27.83 16.78 -7.25
C SER A 132 28.51 15.62 -7.99
N THR A 133 27.76 14.55 -8.24
CA THR A 133 28.18 13.51 -9.20
C THR A 133 27.43 13.78 -10.50
N VAL A 134 28.16 14.27 -11.49
CA VAL A 134 27.69 14.48 -12.86
C VAL A 134 27.48 13.11 -13.50
N ILE A 135 26.23 12.71 -13.72
CA ILE A 135 25.92 11.62 -14.66
C ILE A 135 25.66 12.27 -16.01
N SER A 136 26.66 12.15 -16.90
CA SER A 136 26.48 12.38 -18.33
C SER A 136 25.78 11.16 -18.92
N LEU A 137 24.63 11.35 -19.58
CA LEU A 137 24.07 10.36 -20.49
C LEU A 137 23.55 11.06 -21.75
N PHE A 138 24.46 11.11 -22.72
CA PHE A 138 24.34 11.16 -24.18
C PHE A 138 23.29 12.04 -24.88
N ASP A 139 23.86 12.93 -25.69
CA ASP A 139 23.27 13.67 -26.80
C ASP A 139 22.62 12.80 -27.87
N ASN A 140 21.43 13.24 -28.27
CA ASN A 140 20.93 13.47 -29.63
C ASN A 140 21.58 12.71 -30.80
N LYS A 141 20.76 11.90 -31.47
CA LYS A 141 20.89 11.69 -32.92
C LYS A 141 19.58 12.06 -33.62
N THR A 142 19.55 13.27 -34.16
CA THR A 142 18.63 13.69 -35.22
C THR A 142 18.99 12.98 -36.52
N LEU A 143 17.99 12.47 -37.23
CA LEU A 143 18.02 12.23 -38.67
C LEU A 143 16.58 12.42 -39.20
N ASN A 144 16.49 13.27 -40.22
CA ASN A 144 15.27 13.73 -40.89
C ASN A 144 14.62 12.65 -41.78
N ASP A 145 13.32 12.88 -42.02
CA ASP A 145 12.50 12.63 -43.22
C ASP A 145 12.52 11.24 -43.89
N ASP A 146 11.38 10.52 -43.87
CA ASP A 146 10.34 10.64 -44.91
C ASP A 146 9.23 9.56 -44.78
N SER A 147 7.98 10.03 -44.88
CA SER A 147 6.78 9.35 -45.40
C SER A 147 6.19 8.07 -44.76
N ASN A 148 4.85 8.11 -44.70
CA ASN A 148 3.90 7.01 -44.91
C ASN A 148 3.53 6.06 -43.76
N ASN A 149 2.40 6.44 -43.14
CA ASN A 149 1.22 5.60 -42.96
C ASN A 149 1.45 4.18 -42.43
N SER A 150 1.32 4.02 -41.12
CA SER A 150 0.79 2.81 -40.49
C SER A 150 0.21 3.15 -39.13
N ASN A 151 -1.10 2.97 -38.99
CA ASN A 151 -1.78 2.86 -37.70
C ASN A 151 -1.19 1.68 -36.93
N SER A 152 -0.09 1.91 -36.20
CA SER A 152 0.44 0.96 -35.24
C SER A 152 0.18 1.52 -33.85
N SER A 153 -0.93 1.05 -33.28
CA SER A 153 -1.26 1.23 -31.88
C SER A 153 -0.15 0.56 -31.05
N SER A 154 0.82 1.37 -30.62
CA SER A 154 1.85 0.93 -29.69
C SER A 154 1.24 0.82 -28.29
N TYR A 155 0.51 -0.27 -28.07
CA TYR A 155 0.29 -0.77 -26.73
C TYR A 155 1.67 -1.05 -26.13
N ILE A 156 1.99 -0.18 -25.18
CA ILE A 156 3.02 -0.27 -24.15
C ILE A 156 3.43 -1.73 -23.98
N SER A 157 4.68 -2.04 -24.35
CA SER A 157 5.33 -3.26 -23.92
C SER A 157 5.14 -3.35 -22.41
N GLU A 158 4.36 -4.34 -21.97
CA GLU A 158 4.22 -4.72 -20.58
C GLU A 158 5.61 -5.13 -20.10
N LEU A 159 6.39 -4.15 -19.63
CA LEU A 159 7.51 -4.39 -18.76
C LEU A 159 6.90 -5.07 -17.54
N SER A 160 6.94 -6.40 -17.53
CA SER A 160 6.79 -7.26 -16.37
C SER A 160 7.90 -6.90 -15.37
N LEU A 161 7.83 -5.70 -14.79
CA LEU A 161 8.65 -5.32 -13.68
C LEU A 161 8.28 -6.22 -12.51
N SER A 162 9.29 -6.89 -11.97
CA SER A 162 9.14 -7.76 -10.80
C SER A 162 8.43 -7.01 -9.67
N SER A 163 7.55 -7.71 -8.95
CA SER A 163 6.88 -7.20 -7.74
C SER A 163 7.85 -6.69 -6.68
N ASP A 164 9.14 -7.05 -6.78
CA ASP A 164 10.22 -6.64 -5.88
C ASP A 164 10.86 -5.30 -6.26
N TYR A 165 10.29 -4.56 -7.22
CA TYR A 165 10.83 -3.25 -7.60
C TYR A 165 10.85 -2.28 -6.40
N VAL A 166 11.96 -1.56 -6.24
CA VAL A 166 12.14 -0.52 -5.22
C VAL A 166 12.34 0.81 -5.92
N PHE A 167 11.47 1.78 -5.63
CA PHE A 167 11.60 3.11 -6.19
C PHE A 167 12.77 3.85 -5.52
N THR A 168 13.86 4.01 -6.26
CA THR A 168 15.03 4.81 -5.86
C THR A 168 15.05 6.13 -6.63
N TYR A 169 15.82 7.11 -6.14
CA TYR A 169 16.00 8.39 -6.83
C TYR A 169 17.28 8.35 -7.70
N PRO A 170 17.23 8.80 -8.97
CA PRO A 170 16.03 9.14 -9.73
C PRO A 170 15.19 7.91 -10.09
N SER A 171 13.88 8.05 -10.02
CA SER A 171 12.91 6.98 -10.28
C SER A 171 12.49 6.94 -11.74
N ILE A 172 12.06 5.77 -12.22
CA ILE A 172 11.26 5.70 -13.46
C ILE A 172 9.99 6.55 -13.31
N LEU A 173 9.49 7.10 -14.43
CA LEU A 173 8.32 7.98 -14.45
C LEU A 173 7.22 7.42 -15.36
N PRO A 174 5.94 7.66 -15.04
CA PRO A 174 4.83 7.24 -15.88
C PRO A 174 4.78 7.99 -17.21
N CYS A 175 4.16 7.33 -18.19
CA CYS A 175 3.59 8.01 -19.34
C CYS A 175 2.17 8.47 -19.00
N PHE A 176 2.01 9.76 -18.72
CA PHE A 176 0.69 10.35 -18.48
C PHE A 176 -0.16 10.45 -19.75
N SER A 177 -1.48 10.55 -19.57
CA SER A 177 -2.42 10.87 -20.65
C SER A 177 -2.10 12.21 -21.31
N ALA A 178 -2.56 12.41 -22.55
CA ALA A 178 -2.34 13.64 -23.30
C ALA A 178 -2.80 14.89 -22.53
N LYS A 179 -3.96 14.79 -21.87
CA LYS A 179 -4.54 15.86 -21.05
C LYS A 179 -3.64 16.26 -19.88
N ILE A 180 -3.06 15.29 -19.18
CA ILE A 180 -2.16 15.56 -18.06
C ILE A 180 -0.81 16.08 -18.55
N LYS A 181 -0.28 15.53 -19.65
CA LYS A 181 0.95 16.04 -20.28
C LYS A 181 0.80 17.51 -20.67
N GLU A 182 -0.29 17.88 -21.33
CA GLU A 182 -0.58 19.28 -21.68
C GLU A 182 -0.66 20.17 -20.42
N ALA A 183 -1.37 19.72 -19.38
CA ALA A 183 -1.49 20.48 -18.14
C ALA A 183 -0.15 20.65 -17.39
N LEU A 184 0.73 19.65 -17.45
CA LEU A 184 2.08 19.73 -16.90
C LEU A 184 2.95 20.72 -17.70
N THR A 185 2.86 20.72 -19.03
CA THR A 185 3.61 21.64 -19.90
C THR A 185 3.14 23.09 -19.83
N THR A 186 1.84 23.31 -19.61
CA THR A 186 1.22 24.64 -19.53
C THR A 186 1.14 25.20 -18.11
N ASN A 187 1.70 24.50 -17.11
CA ASN A 187 1.64 24.86 -15.69
C ASN A 187 0.21 25.01 -15.14
N THR A 188 -0.75 24.27 -15.69
CA THR A 188 -2.17 24.27 -15.26
C THR A 188 -2.57 23.01 -14.48
N ILE A 189 -1.58 22.22 -14.04
CA ILE A 189 -1.78 20.90 -13.42
C ILE A 189 -2.69 20.93 -12.19
N HIS A 190 -2.74 22.03 -11.44
CA HIS A 190 -3.63 22.17 -10.28
C HIS A 190 -5.12 21.98 -10.64
N ARG A 191 -5.54 22.34 -11.87
CA ARG A 191 -6.92 22.11 -12.36
C ARG A 191 -7.21 20.64 -12.64
N GLN A 192 -6.18 19.84 -12.87
CA GLN A 192 -6.26 18.40 -13.16
C GLN A 192 -5.64 17.55 -12.04
N TRP A 193 -5.44 18.11 -10.84
CA TRP A 193 -4.68 17.48 -9.77
C TRP A 193 -5.21 16.11 -9.38
N ALA A 194 -6.54 15.98 -9.21
CA ALA A 194 -7.17 14.70 -8.87
C ALA A 194 -6.93 13.64 -9.96
N THR A 195 -7.09 14.02 -11.23
CA THR A 195 -6.86 13.12 -12.38
C THR A 195 -5.39 12.70 -12.47
N PHE A 196 -4.48 13.65 -12.29
CA PHE A 196 -3.04 13.42 -12.24
C PHE A 196 -2.65 12.42 -11.14
N ILE A 197 -3.12 12.64 -9.91
CA ILE A 197 -2.86 11.73 -8.79
C ILE A 197 -3.45 10.34 -9.04
N ASN A 198 -4.63 10.24 -9.67
CA ASN A 198 -5.24 8.96 -10.00
C ASN A 198 -4.42 8.18 -11.04
N GLU A 199 -3.97 8.82 -12.11
CA GLU A 199 -3.11 8.20 -13.13
C GLU A 199 -1.79 7.74 -12.51
N LEU A 200 -1.16 8.61 -11.72
CA LEU A 200 0.09 8.30 -11.04
C LEU A 200 -0.07 7.11 -10.09
N ALA A 201 -1.12 7.10 -9.26
CA ALA A 201 -1.39 6.00 -8.33
C ALA A 201 -1.59 4.67 -9.05
N ARG A 202 -2.34 4.66 -10.17
CA ARG A 202 -2.56 3.43 -10.96
C ARG A 202 -1.26 2.88 -11.54
N TRP A 203 -0.43 3.75 -12.10
CA TRP A 203 0.87 3.34 -12.64
C TRP A 203 1.82 2.86 -11.54
N VAL A 204 1.87 3.54 -10.39
CA VAL A 204 2.68 3.07 -9.25
C VAL A 204 2.21 1.69 -8.81
N MET A 205 0.89 1.49 -8.67
CA MET A 205 0.31 0.23 -8.25
C MET A 205 0.43 -0.89 -9.29
N SER A 206 0.62 -0.57 -10.57
CA SER A 206 0.89 -1.59 -11.60
C SER A 206 2.33 -2.10 -11.55
N ILE A 207 3.27 -1.28 -11.06
CA ILE A 207 4.68 -1.68 -10.86
C ILE A 207 4.86 -2.34 -9.50
N LYS A 208 4.37 -1.66 -8.45
CA LYS A 208 4.46 -2.11 -7.06
C LYS A 208 3.09 -1.99 -6.41
N PRO A 209 2.29 -3.07 -6.39
CA PRO A 209 0.98 -3.08 -5.74
C PRO A 209 1.04 -2.65 -4.27
N CYS A 210 2.19 -2.89 -3.62
CA CYS A 210 2.43 -2.71 -2.19
C CYS A 210 3.43 -1.58 -1.89
N LEU A 211 3.19 -0.36 -2.39
CA LEU A 211 4.03 0.80 -2.02
C LEU A 211 3.75 1.24 -0.57
N ARG A 212 4.73 1.08 0.33
CA ARG A 212 4.62 1.41 1.77
C ARG A 212 5.66 2.40 2.25
N GLU A 213 6.87 2.27 1.74
CA GLU A 213 8.02 2.94 2.30
C GLU A 213 8.02 4.44 1.99
N GLN A 214 8.19 5.25 3.02
CA GLN A 214 8.15 6.72 2.89
C GLN A 214 9.23 7.21 1.91
N HIS A 215 10.41 6.57 1.89
CA HIS A 215 11.50 6.95 1.01
C HIS A 215 11.17 6.73 -0.48
N GLU A 216 10.37 5.71 -0.81
CA GLU A 216 9.94 5.43 -2.18
C GLU A 216 8.99 6.51 -2.70
N TYR A 217 8.03 6.95 -1.86
CA TYR A 217 7.17 8.09 -2.20
C TYR A 217 8.00 9.36 -2.43
N GLN A 218 9.04 9.58 -1.62
CA GLN A 218 9.94 10.73 -1.79
C GLN A 218 10.73 10.64 -3.09
N ALA A 219 11.25 9.47 -3.44
CA ALA A 219 11.97 9.24 -4.70
C ALA A 219 11.08 9.57 -5.91
N ILE A 220 9.87 9.03 -5.96
CA ILE A 220 8.88 9.31 -7.02
C ILE A 220 8.58 10.82 -7.09
N GLY A 221 8.29 11.43 -5.93
CA GLY A 221 7.94 12.85 -5.86
C GLY A 221 9.07 13.77 -6.30
N GLN A 222 10.30 13.47 -5.88
CA GLN A 222 11.48 14.25 -6.24
C GLN A 222 11.77 14.16 -7.73
N THR A 223 11.75 12.96 -8.32
CA THR A 223 11.99 12.79 -9.76
C THR A 223 10.90 13.43 -10.61
N LEU A 224 9.63 13.37 -10.18
CA LEU A 224 8.55 14.09 -10.84
C LEU A 224 8.73 15.61 -10.77
N TYR A 225 9.16 16.14 -9.62
CA TYR A 225 9.35 17.57 -9.44
C TYR A 225 10.49 18.13 -10.29
N GLU A 226 11.59 17.39 -10.41
CA GLU A 226 12.71 17.77 -11.29
C GLU A 226 12.30 17.86 -12.75
N LYS A 227 11.42 16.95 -13.18
CA LYS A 227 10.88 16.99 -14.55
C LYS A 227 9.77 18.03 -14.73
N TYR A 228 8.95 18.24 -13.70
CA TYR A 228 7.77 19.11 -13.73
C TYR A 228 7.70 19.99 -12.47
N PRO A 229 8.44 21.11 -12.41
CA PRO A 229 8.48 21.97 -11.22
C PRO A 229 7.12 22.52 -10.79
N CYS A 230 6.15 22.63 -11.72
CA CYS A 230 4.80 23.14 -11.48
C CYS A 230 3.96 22.29 -10.51
N ILE A 231 4.38 21.07 -10.18
CA ILE A 231 3.71 20.23 -9.18
C ILE A 231 4.13 20.56 -7.74
N GLY A 232 5.20 21.34 -7.57
CA GLY A 232 5.78 21.65 -6.28
C GLY A 232 5.01 22.72 -5.50
N THR A 233 5.11 22.65 -4.18
CA THR A 233 4.66 23.71 -3.26
C THR A 233 5.86 24.48 -2.70
N THR A 234 5.62 25.61 -2.04
CA THR A 234 6.68 26.34 -1.33
C THR A 234 7.23 25.51 -0.16
N GLY A 235 8.54 25.59 0.08
CA GLY A 235 9.22 24.96 1.22
C GLY A 235 10.43 24.08 0.85
N PRO A 236 11.06 23.45 1.85
CA PRO A 236 12.29 22.67 1.66
C PRO A 236 12.08 21.35 0.92
N LYS A 237 10.85 20.82 0.92
CA LYS A 237 10.45 19.60 0.19
C LYS A 237 9.24 19.91 -0.68
N PRO A 238 9.43 20.55 -1.85
CA PRO A 238 8.34 21.03 -2.69
C PRO A 238 7.42 19.91 -3.18
N TRP A 239 7.91 18.68 -3.30
CA TRP A 239 7.12 17.49 -3.68
C TRP A 239 6.33 16.83 -2.54
N SER A 240 6.43 17.33 -1.30
CA SER A 240 5.79 16.69 -0.14
C SER A 240 4.26 16.61 -0.26
N PHE A 241 3.62 17.64 -0.83
CA PHE A 241 2.18 17.65 -1.07
C PHE A 241 1.75 16.56 -2.05
N LEU A 242 2.52 16.35 -3.12
CA LEU A 242 2.36 15.25 -4.06
C LEU A 242 2.48 13.89 -3.35
N CYS A 243 3.53 13.67 -2.56
CA CYS A 243 3.72 12.40 -1.84
C CYS A 243 2.55 12.09 -0.92
N ARG A 244 2.03 13.09 -0.21
CA ARG A 244 0.84 12.94 0.64
C ARG A 244 -0.38 12.53 -0.18
N GLY A 245 -0.68 13.26 -1.26
CA GLY A 245 -1.81 12.96 -2.14
C GLY A 245 -1.73 11.56 -2.78
N LEU A 246 -0.54 11.19 -3.24
CA LEU A 246 -0.26 9.88 -3.82
C LEU A 246 -0.47 8.75 -2.79
N SER A 247 0.11 8.89 -1.59
CA SER A 247 -0.05 7.88 -0.52
C SER A 247 -1.53 7.68 -0.16
N GLN A 248 -2.29 8.78 -0.04
CA GLN A 248 -3.71 8.72 0.27
C GLN A 248 -4.51 8.03 -0.86
N ARG A 249 -4.18 8.32 -2.12
CA ARG A 249 -4.86 7.71 -3.26
C ARG A 249 -4.59 6.22 -3.35
N ILE A 250 -3.34 5.79 -3.18
CA ILE A 250 -2.97 4.36 -3.20
C ILE A 250 -3.71 3.60 -2.09
N ARG A 251 -3.77 4.14 -0.87
CA ARG A 251 -4.59 3.54 0.22
C ARG A 251 -6.05 3.40 -0.18
N THR A 252 -6.63 4.46 -0.75
CA THR A 252 -8.04 4.47 -1.18
C THR A 252 -8.30 3.42 -2.25
N GLU A 253 -7.42 3.29 -3.24
CA GLU A 253 -7.51 2.27 -4.30
C GLU A 253 -7.41 0.85 -3.73
N ARG A 254 -6.47 0.59 -2.80
CA ARG A 254 -6.37 -0.71 -2.11
C ARG A 254 -7.66 -1.05 -1.36
N TRP A 255 -8.20 -0.09 -0.61
CA TRP A 255 -9.47 -0.26 0.09
C TRP A 255 -10.65 -0.53 -0.85
N GLN A 256 -10.73 0.20 -1.96
CA GLN A 256 -11.78 -0.02 -2.96
C GLN A 256 -11.70 -1.40 -3.60
N ARG A 257 -10.48 -1.87 -3.94
CA ARG A 257 -10.26 -3.23 -4.45
C ARG A 257 -10.80 -4.27 -3.45
N ARG A 258 -10.45 -4.15 -2.16
CA ARG A 258 -10.96 -5.04 -1.09
C ARG A 258 -12.50 -5.07 -1.05
N LYS A 259 -13.16 -3.91 -1.07
CA LYS A 259 -14.64 -3.83 -1.10
C LYS A 259 -15.27 -4.48 -2.32
N THR A 260 -14.67 -4.34 -3.50
CA THR A 260 -15.21 -4.95 -4.72
C THR A 260 -15.08 -6.47 -4.73
N PHE A 261 -14.01 -7.02 -4.14
CA PHE A 261 -13.85 -8.47 -4.00
C PHE A 261 -14.87 -9.07 -3.02
N THR A 262 -15.09 -8.44 -1.87
CA THR A 262 -16.08 -8.91 -0.88
C THR A 262 -17.51 -8.80 -1.39
N GLY A 263 -17.85 -7.74 -2.14
CA GLY A 263 -19.18 -7.55 -2.70
C GLY A 263 -19.57 -8.58 -3.80
N ARG A 264 -18.60 -9.07 -4.59
CA ARG A 264 -18.86 -10.07 -5.63
C ARG A 264 -19.12 -11.46 -5.03
N LYS A 265 -18.36 -11.87 -4.01
CA LYS A 265 -18.53 -13.18 -3.37
C LYS A 265 -19.91 -13.35 -2.70
N ARG A 266 -20.45 -12.30 -2.09
CA ARG A 266 -21.80 -12.33 -1.49
C ARG A 266 -22.91 -12.61 -2.51
N LYS A 267 -22.83 -11.97 -3.68
CA LYS A 267 -23.81 -12.21 -4.75
C LYS A 267 -23.73 -13.65 -5.27
N GLU A 268 -22.54 -14.24 -5.31
CA GLU A 268 -22.38 -15.62 -5.76
C GLU A 268 -22.89 -16.65 -4.73
N SER A 269 -22.71 -16.40 -3.43
CA SER A 269 -23.29 -17.25 -2.37
C SER A 269 -24.82 -17.15 -2.32
N ASP A 270 -25.37 -15.96 -2.55
CA ASP A 270 -26.82 -15.75 -2.54
C ASP A 270 -27.52 -16.41 -3.75
N MET A 271 -26.83 -16.50 -4.89
CA MET A 271 -27.35 -17.20 -6.08
C MET A 271 -27.31 -18.72 -5.90
N LYS A 272 -26.24 -19.28 -5.33
CA LYS A 272 -26.12 -20.75 -5.12
C LYS A 272 -27.13 -21.32 -4.12
N ASN A 273 -27.62 -20.51 -3.18
CA ASN A 273 -28.64 -20.95 -2.22
C ASN A 273 -30.07 -20.95 -2.78
N ASN A 274 -30.33 -20.27 -3.90
CA ASN A 274 -31.66 -20.19 -4.51
C ASN A 274 -31.93 -21.26 -5.58
N ASP A 275 -30.88 -21.84 -6.18
CA ASP A 275 -31.04 -22.85 -7.24
C ASP A 275 -31.36 -24.26 -6.71
N GLY A 276 -31.32 -24.49 -5.39
CA GLY A 276 -31.58 -25.79 -4.76
C GLY A 276 -33.03 -26.09 -4.39
N ILE A 277 -34.00 -25.21 -4.70
CA ILE A 277 -35.39 -25.34 -4.22
C ILE A 277 -36.35 -25.94 -5.26
N TYR A 278 -35.95 -26.13 -6.52
CA TYR A 278 -36.87 -26.53 -7.60
C TYR A 278 -36.86 -28.00 -8.04
N ASP A 279 -36.16 -28.90 -7.36
CA ASP A 279 -36.02 -30.32 -7.79
C ASP A 279 -36.77 -31.35 -6.91
N ASN A 280 -37.90 -30.96 -6.30
CA ASN A 280 -38.78 -31.89 -5.57
C ASN A 280 -40.27 -31.62 -5.86
N MET A 281 -40.66 -31.65 -7.14
CA MET A 281 -42.06 -31.80 -7.56
C MET A 281 -42.19 -32.82 -8.69
#